data_AF-A0A2A4N406-F1
#
_entry.id   AF-A0A2A4N406-F1
#
_cell.length_a   1.000
_cell.length_b   1.000
_cell.length_c   1.000
_cell.angle_alpha   90.00
_cell.angle_beta   90.00
_cell.angle_gamma   90.00
#
_symmetry.space_group_name_H-M   'P 1'
#
loop_
_entity.id
_entity.type
_entity.pdbx_description
1 polymer ?
#
loop_
_entity_poly.entity_id
_entity_poly.type
_entity_poly.pdbx_seq_one_letter_code
_entity_poly.pdbx_strand_id
1 'polypeptide(L)'
;KKLADELRIHNYYDFDKIHNLLKQDDNLDSLIKYTLVGFQKMKNDLVANNRSKARLYMLIGSWTESLYFLTYFAVLNPTDKLDQIIRDQSENISKIISLLKIYENDKQCQILAVSLKKLARSFEYAILKDKYSKEQLAVLHENIKTLRNEIIS
;
A
#
# COMPACT_ATOMS: atom_id res chain seq x y z
N LYS A 1 11.47 10.93 -5.89
CA LYS A 1 11.34 10.43 -7.28
C LYS A 1 12.35 9.32 -7.63
N LYS A 2 13.61 9.38 -7.15
CA LYS A 2 14.65 8.40 -7.48
C LYS A 2 14.33 6.95 -7.13
N LEU A 3 13.74 6.69 -5.96
CA LEU A 3 13.47 5.32 -5.54
C LEU A 3 12.38 4.65 -6.41
N ALA A 4 11.30 5.36 -6.75
CA ALA A 4 10.26 4.80 -7.61
C ALA A 4 10.75 4.40 -9.02
N ASP A 5 11.65 5.20 -9.59
CA ASP A 5 12.25 4.91 -10.89
C ASP A 5 13.26 3.75 -10.80
N GLU A 6 14.05 3.67 -9.72
CA GLU A 6 14.96 2.56 -9.43
C GLU A 6 14.24 1.23 -9.13
N LEU A 7 13.01 1.31 -8.60
CA LEU A 7 12.20 0.17 -8.16
C LEU A 7 11.22 -0.35 -9.21
N ARG A 8 11.30 0.12 -10.46
CA ARG A 8 10.46 -0.31 -11.60
C ARG A 8 8.98 -0.52 -11.26
N ILE A 9 8.41 0.36 -10.42
CA ILE A 9 7.05 0.19 -9.89
C ILE A 9 6.01 0.22 -11.03
N HIS A 10 6.35 0.89 -12.13
CA HIS A 10 5.62 0.91 -13.41
C HIS A 10 5.41 -0.48 -14.05
N ASN A 11 6.17 -1.51 -13.67
CA ASN A 11 5.96 -2.87 -14.16
C ASN A 11 4.75 -3.56 -13.52
N TYR A 12 4.35 -3.11 -12.32
CA TYR A 12 3.25 -3.71 -11.56
C TYR A 12 1.95 -2.93 -11.71
N TYR A 13 2.06 -1.60 -11.88
CA TYR A 13 0.93 -0.69 -11.99
C TYR A 13 0.98 0.11 -13.28
N ASP A 14 -0.14 0.08 -13.99
CA ASP A 14 -0.39 0.98 -15.10
C ASP A 14 -0.91 2.31 -14.52
N PHE A 15 0.03 3.17 -14.13
CA PHE A 15 -0.26 4.45 -13.48
C PHE A 15 -1.05 5.39 -14.38
N ASP A 16 -0.84 5.35 -15.70
CA ASP A 16 -1.60 6.15 -16.65
C ASP A 16 -3.06 5.70 -16.68
N LYS A 17 -3.31 4.40 -16.67
CA LYS A 17 -4.66 3.85 -16.61
C LYS A 17 -5.32 4.12 -15.26
N ILE A 18 -4.61 3.99 -14.15
CA ILE A 18 -5.10 4.37 -12.82
C ILE A 18 -5.46 5.87 -12.78
N HIS A 19 -4.60 6.74 -13.31
CA HIS A 19 -4.79 8.18 -13.34
C HIS A 19 -5.94 8.62 -14.25
N ASN A 20 -6.20 7.89 -15.34
CA ASN A 20 -7.34 8.14 -16.21
C ASN A 20 -8.66 7.66 -15.59
N LEU A 21 -8.65 6.50 -14.91
CA LEU A 21 -9.83 6.00 -14.19
C LEU A 21 -10.17 6.89 -12.99
N LEU A 22 -9.16 7.49 -12.33
CA LEU A 22 -9.31 8.52 -11.28
C LEU A 22 -10.11 9.76 -11.72
N LYS A 23 -10.18 10.06 -13.02
CA LYS A 23 -10.86 11.23 -13.58
C LYS A 23 -12.30 10.92 -14.04
N GLN A 24 -12.75 9.68 -13.90
CA GLN A 24 -14.05 9.22 -14.39
C GLN A 24 -14.80 8.52 -13.24
N ASP A 25 -15.85 9.17 -12.73
CA ASP A 25 -16.57 8.72 -11.52
C ASP A 25 -17.19 7.31 -11.62
N ASP A 26 -17.52 6.83 -12.83
CA ASP A 26 -18.17 5.52 -13.07
C ASP A 26 -17.21 4.31 -13.10
N ASN A 27 -15.92 4.50 -12.83
CA ASN A 27 -14.89 3.49 -13.09
C ASN A 27 -14.27 2.86 -11.83
N LEU A 28 -14.93 2.98 -10.68
CA LEU A 28 -14.43 2.48 -9.39
C LEU A 28 -14.11 0.97 -9.42
N ASP A 29 -14.97 0.14 -10.00
CA ASP A 29 -14.75 -1.32 -10.07
C ASP A 29 -13.56 -1.68 -10.97
N SER A 30 -13.41 -1.00 -12.09
CA SER A 30 -12.26 -1.16 -12.98
C SER A 30 -10.97 -0.81 -12.24
N LEU A 31 -10.99 0.27 -11.48
CA LEU A 31 -9.82 0.71 -10.75
C LEU A 31 -9.45 -0.21 -9.58
N ILE A 32 -10.45 -0.64 -8.79
CA ILE A 32 -10.26 -1.67 -7.77
C ILE A 32 -9.65 -2.91 -8.40
N LYS A 33 -10.16 -3.36 -9.55
CA LYS A 33 -9.63 -4.51 -10.29
C LYS A 33 -8.17 -4.31 -10.69
N TYR A 34 -7.79 -3.16 -11.26
CA TYR A 34 -6.39 -2.90 -11.65
C TYR A 34 -5.45 -2.84 -10.45
N THR A 35 -5.88 -2.21 -9.35
CA THR A 35 -5.11 -2.15 -8.10
C THR A 35 -4.91 -3.54 -7.50
N LEU A 36 -5.96 -4.37 -7.46
CA LEU A 36 -5.89 -5.76 -7.00
C LEU A 36 -5.00 -6.64 -7.90
N VAL A 37 -5.03 -6.43 -9.22
CA VAL A 37 -4.12 -7.11 -10.16
C VAL A 37 -2.66 -6.75 -9.90
N GLY A 38 -2.36 -5.47 -9.66
CA GLY A 38 -1.01 -5.03 -9.29
C GLY A 38 -0.52 -5.65 -7.98
N PHE A 39 -1.40 -5.71 -6.96
CA PHE A 39 -1.10 -6.44 -5.73
C PHE A 39 -0.81 -7.92 -5.96
N GLN A 40 -1.60 -8.60 -6.80
CA GLN A 40 -1.41 -10.02 -7.08
C GLN A 40 -0.07 -10.27 -7.79
N LYS A 41 0.30 -9.42 -8.76
CA LYS A 41 1.61 -9.50 -9.44
C LYS A 41 2.76 -9.32 -8.45
N MET A 42 2.68 -8.31 -7.59
CA MET A 42 3.65 -8.04 -6.53
C MET A 42 3.79 -9.24 -5.57
N LYS A 43 2.67 -9.83 -5.15
CA LYS A 43 2.65 -11.02 -4.27
C LYS A 43 3.30 -12.23 -4.93
N ASN A 44 3.07 -12.45 -6.22
CA ASN A 44 3.65 -13.59 -6.93
C ASN A 44 5.18 -13.43 -7.09
N ASP A 45 5.65 -12.22 -7.39
CA ASP A 45 7.08 -11.93 -7.50
C ASP A 45 7.84 -12.11 -6.18
N LEU A 46 7.19 -11.87 -5.03
CA LEU A 46 7.74 -12.15 -3.70
C LEU A 46 8.03 -13.63 -3.45
N VAL A 47 7.16 -14.50 -3.95
CA VAL A 47 7.26 -15.96 -3.74
C VAL A 47 8.27 -16.57 -4.70
N ALA A 48 8.40 -16.02 -5.91
CA ALA A 48 9.16 -16.65 -6.98
C ALA A 48 10.69 -16.53 -6.87
N ASN A 49 11.28 -15.41 -6.40
CA ASN A 49 12.75 -15.23 -6.48
C ASN A 49 13.40 -14.27 -5.46
N ASN A 50 14.36 -14.81 -4.69
CA ASN A 50 15.41 -14.21 -3.83
C ASN A 50 15.15 -12.85 -3.15
N ARG A 51 15.23 -12.84 -1.81
CA ARG A 51 15.00 -11.72 -0.90
C ARG A 51 16.04 -10.58 -0.98
N SER A 52 16.30 -9.98 -2.15
CA SER A 52 17.25 -8.85 -2.24
C SER A 52 16.64 -7.57 -1.66
N LYS A 53 17.47 -6.73 -1.03
CA LYS A 53 17.06 -5.47 -0.40
C LYS A 53 16.31 -4.54 -1.36
N ALA A 54 16.76 -4.47 -2.61
CA ALA A 54 16.09 -3.72 -3.67
C ALA A 54 14.66 -4.22 -3.91
N ARG A 55 14.44 -5.54 -4.04
CA ARG A 55 13.09 -6.10 -4.22
C ARG A 55 12.18 -5.87 -3.02
N LEU A 56 12.74 -5.86 -1.80
CA LEU A 56 11.97 -5.50 -0.61
C LEU A 56 11.51 -4.04 -0.64
N TYR A 57 12.36 -3.11 -1.11
CA TYR A 57 11.91 -1.74 -1.32
C TYR A 57 10.86 -1.65 -2.45
N MET A 58 10.98 -2.43 -3.53
CA MET A 58 9.97 -2.46 -4.62
C MET A 58 8.62 -2.88 -4.08
N LEU A 59 8.62 -3.92 -3.24
CA LEU A 59 7.43 -4.40 -2.54
C LEU A 59 6.79 -3.28 -1.70
N ILE A 60 7.58 -2.63 -0.85
CA ILE A 60 7.07 -1.63 0.09
C ILE A 60 6.51 -0.41 -0.65
N GLY A 61 7.21 0.08 -1.68
CA GLY A 61 6.72 1.16 -2.53
C GLY A 61 5.44 0.79 -3.26
N SER A 62 5.42 -0.38 -3.92
CA SER A 62 4.25 -0.92 -4.62
C SER A 62 3.03 -1.07 -3.72
N TRP A 63 3.22 -1.62 -2.53
CA TRP A 63 2.15 -1.83 -1.55
C TRP A 63 1.61 -0.50 -1.02
N THR A 64 2.51 0.45 -0.72
CA THR A 64 2.13 1.78 -0.20
C THR A 64 1.32 2.57 -1.22
N GLU A 65 1.71 2.55 -2.50
CA GLU A 65 1.03 3.31 -3.56
C GLU A 65 -0.38 2.77 -3.83
N SER A 66 -0.55 1.45 -3.86
CA SER A 66 -1.87 0.84 -4.01
C SER A 66 -2.80 1.12 -2.85
N LEU A 67 -2.25 1.10 -1.64
CA LEU A 67 -3.00 1.41 -0.43
C LEU A 67 -3.40 2.90 -0.40
N TYR A 68 -2.53 3.78 -0.90
CA TYR A 68 -2.84 5.20 -1.07
C TYR A 68 -4.05 5.41 -1.98
N PHE A 69 -4.08 4.76 -3.14
CA PHE A 69 -5.24 4.84 -4.03
C PHE A 69 -6.49 4.24 -3.39
N LEU A 70 -6.44 3.02 -2.87
CA LEU A 70 -7.60 2.37 -2.23
C LEU A 70 -8.25 3.24 -1.14
N THR A 71 -7.43 3.84 -0.27
CA THR A 71 -7.91 4.68 0.81
C THR A 71 -8.40 6.04 0.33
N TYR A 72 -7.79 6.62 -0.70
CA TYR A 72 -8.32 7.82 -1.36
C TYR A 72 -9.75 7.60 -1.86
N PHE A 73 -10.00 6.47 -2.53
CA PHE A 73 -11.35 6.14 -3.01
C PHE A 73 -12.32 5.83 -1.89
N ALA A 74 -11.88 5.11 -0.86
CA ALA A 74 -12.74 4.83 0.28
C ALA A 74 -13.17 6.12 1.01
N VAL A 75 -12.32 7.15 1.03
CA VAL A 75 -12.69 8.48 1.56
C VAL A 75 -13.74 9.18 0.69
N LEU A 76 -13.60 9.11 -0.64
CA LEU A 76 -14.53 9.76 -1.57
C LEU A 76 -15.88 9.03 -1.65
N ASN A 77 -15.83 7.71 -1.84
CA ASN A 77 -16.97 6.83 -2.09
C ASN A 77 -16.82 5.54 -1.25
N PRO A 78 -17.12 5.60 0.06
CA PRO A 78 -17.00 4.44 0.94
C PRO A 78 -17.96 3.32 0.51
N THR A 79 -17.43 2.12 0.37
CA THR A 79 -18.21 0.91 0.08
C THR A 79 -17.71 -0.25 0.93
N ASP A 80 -18.59 -1.22 1.21
CA ASP A 80 -18.27 -2.42 2.00
C ASP A 80 -17.13 -3.23 1.38
N LYS A 81 -17.07 -3.25 0.04
CA LYS A 81 -16.01 -3.91 -0.71
C LYS A 81 -14.65 -3.23 -0.49
N LEU A 82 -14.59 -1.90 -0.55
CA LEU A 82 -13.37 -1.14 -0.29
C LEU A 82 -12.91 -1.28 1.17
N ASP A 83 -13.87 -1.18 2.10
CA ASP A 83 -13.62 -1.38 3.53
C ASP A 83 -12.96 -2.73 3.80
N GLN A 84 -13.57 -3.82 3.30
CA GLN A 84 -13.02 -5.17 3.45
C GLN A 84 -11.62 -5.29 2.84
N ILE A 85 -11.43 -4.80 1.61
CA ILE A 85 -10.12 -4.84 0.94
C ILE A 85 -9.05 -4.11 1.77
N ILE A 86 -9.37 -2.96 2.36
CA ILE A 86 -8.46 -2.17 3.19
C ILE A 86 -8.15 -2.90 4.50
N ARG A 87 -9.17 -3.47 5.16
CA ARG A 87 -9.00 -4.26 6.39
C ARG A 87 -8.07 -5.45 6.18
N ASP A 88 -8.18 -6.13 5.05
CA ASP A 88 -7.33 -7.27 4.67
C ASP A 88 -5.84 -6.87 4.52
N GLN A 89 -5.52 -5.57 4.35
CA GLN A 89 -4.13 -5.12 4.24
C GLN A 89 -3.38 -5.11 5.57
N SER A 90 -4.07 -5.23 6.71
CA SER A 90 -3.47 -5.34 8.05
C SER A 90 -2.57 -6.58 8.21
N GLU A 91 -2.92 -7.69 7.55
CA GLU A 91 -2.07 -8.88 7.53
C GLU A 91 -0.84 -8.67 6.64
N ASN A 92 -1.01 -7.99 5.51
CA ASN A 92 0.05 -7.72 4.55
C ASN A 92 1.14 -6.81 5.13
N ILE A 93 0.77 -5.75 5.85
CA ILE A 93 1.76 -4.87 6.50
C ILE A 93 2.60 -5.63 7.54
N SER A 94 1.97 -6.54 8.30
CA SER A 94 2.66 -7.38 9.27
C SER A 94 3.69 -8.31 8.61
N LYS A 95 3.34 -8.91 7.46
CA LYS A 95 4.27 -9.72 6.65
C LYS A 95 5.44 -8.89 6.13
N ILE A 96 5.18 -7.68 5.62
CA ILE A 96 6.22 -6.76 5.14
C ILE A 96 7.20 -6.40 6.27
N ILE A 97 6.70 -6.05 7.46
CA ILE A 97 7.53 -5.76 8.63
C ILE A 97 8.41 -6.98 9.00
N SER A 98 7.88 -8.20 8.89
CA SER A 98 8.66 -9.42 9.15
C SER A 98 9.82 -9.61 8.16
N LEU A 99 9.61 -9.26 6.88
CA LEU A 99 10.64 -9.35 5.84
C LEU A 99 11.76 -8.32 6.07
N LEU A 100 11.45 -7.13 6.60
CA LEU A 100 12.44 -6.12 6.96
C LEU A 100 13.39 -6.55 8.07
N LYS A 101 13.00 -7.50 8.94
CA LYS A 101 13.89 -8.03 10.00
C LYS A 101 15.15 -8.70 9.43
N ILE A 102 15.10 -9.20 8.20
CA ILE A 102 16.27 -9.79 7.51
C ILE A 102 17.38 -8.75 7.31
N TYR A 103 17.00 -7.47 7.24
CA TYR A 103 17.87 -6.32 7.05
C TYR A 103 17.93 -5.45 8.30
N GLU A 104 17.80 -6.03 9.50
CA GLU A 104 17.73 -5.27 10.74
C GLU A 104 18.96 -4.40 11.04
N ASN A 105 20.12 -4.73 10.45
CA ASN A 105 21.35 -3.94 10.58
C ASN A 105 21.44 -2.76 9.59
N ASP A 106 20.53 -2.68 8.62
CA ASP A 106 20.47 -1.58 7.66
C ASP A 106 19.63 -0.43 8.23
N LYS A 107 20.25 0.75 8.40
CA LYS A 107 19.61 1.93 8.99
C LYS A 107 18.34 2.36 8.24
N GLN A 108 18.32 2.25 6.91
CA GLN A 108 17.18 2.64 6.10
C GLN A 108 16.03 1.63 6.27
N CYS A 109 16.34 0.34 6.34
CA CYS A 109 15.35 -0.69 6.69
C CYS A 109 14.79 -0.52 8.11
N GLN A 110 15.61 -0.10 9.09
CA GLN A 110 15.14 0.20 10.45
C GLN A 110 14.16 1.39 10.46
N ILE A 111 14.50 2.49 9.78
CA ILE A 111 13.62 3.66 9.66
C ILE A 111 12.29 3.25 9.02
N LEU A 112 12.34 2.53 7.91
CA LEU A 112 11.16 2.06 7.19
C LEU A 112 10.30 1.11 8.04
N ALA A 113 10.93 0.22 8.80
CA ALA A 113 10.23 -0.67 9.73
C ALA A 113 9.52 0.11 10.84
N VAL A 114 10.09 1.21 11.33
CA VAL A 114 9.43 2.09 12.31
C VAL A 114 8.20 2.76 11.69
N SER A 115 8.32 3.33 10.48
CA SER A 115 7.18 3.97 9.80
C SER A 115 6.06 2.97 9.49
N LEU A 116 6.40 1.77 9.02
CA LEU A 116 5.42 0.70 8.78
C LEU A 116 4.75 0.22 10.08
N LYS A 117 5.47 0.12 11.20
CA LYS A 117 4.88 -0.21 12.51
C LYS A 117 3.92 0.87 12.99
N LYS A 118 4.20 2.15 12.74
CA LYS A 118 3.27 3.25 13.05
C LYS A 118 1.99 3.11 12.21
N LEU A 119 2.13 2.84 10.91
CA LEU A 119 0.98 2.61 10.03
C LEU A 119 0.18 1.36 10.46
N ALA A 120 0.84 0.28 10.87
CA ALA A 120 0.18 -0.96 11.32
C ALA A 120 -0.79 -0.70 12.50
N ARG A 121 -0.40 0.15 13.45
CA ARG A 121 -1.27 0.55 14.57
C ARG A 121 -2.52 1.30 14.12
N SER A 122 -2.45 2.04 13.01
CA SER A 122 -3.63 2.71 12.45
C SER A 122 -4.63 1.75 11.80
N PHE A 123 -4.19 0.54 11.45
CA PHE A 123 -5.09 -0.56 11.09
C PHE A 123 -5.71 -1.21 12.33
N GLU A 124 -4.94 -1.46 13.38
CA GLU A 124 -5.41 -2.11 14.61
C GLU A 124 -6.57 -1.37 15.30
N TYR A 125 -6.53 -0.03 15.32
CA TYR A 125 -7.63 0.77 15.91
C TYR A 125 -8.98 0.56 15.19
N ALA A 126 -8.96 0.22 13.91
CA ALA A 126 -10.18 0.04 13.12
C ALA A 126 -10.68 -1.41 13.07
N ILE A 127 -9.82 -2.40 13.32
CA ILE A 127 -10.18 -3.83 13.37
C ILE A 127 -11.21 -4.12 14.49
N LEU A 128 -11.29 -3.26 15.51
CA LEU A 128 -12.20 -3.41 16.66
C LEU A 128 -13.67 -3.04 16.36
N LYS A 129 -13.99 -2.51 15.17
CA LYS A 129 -15.35 -2.22 14.71
C LYS A 129 -15.59 -2.83 13.32
N ASP A 130 -16.84 -3.18 13.02
CA ASP A 130 -17.20 -3.92 11.79
C ASP A 130 -16.85 -3.17 10.48
N LYS A 131 -16.74 -1.83 10.50
CA LYS A 131 -16.37 -0.98 9.34
C LYS A 131 -15.63 0.30 9.77
N TYR A 132 -14.79 0.82 8.88
CA TYR A 132 -14.23 2.16 8.99
C TYR A 132 -15.31 3.23 8.75
N SER A 133 -15.35 4.26 9.61
CA SER A 133 -16.04 5.51 9.32
C SER A 133 -15.27 6.34 8.28
N LYS A 134 -15.93 7.32 7.66
CA LYS A 134 -15.29 8.23 6.70
C LYS A 134 -14.13 8.99 7.32
N GLU A 135 -14.26 9.43 8.58
CA GLU A 135 -13.21 10.12 9.33
C GLU A 135 -12.02 9.19 9.58
N GLN A 136 -12.28 7.91 9.92
CA GLN A 136 -11.22 6.92 10.12
C GLN A 136 -10.49 6.60 8.82
N LEU A 137 -11.21 6.50 7.69
CA LEU A 137 -10.60 6.35 6.36
C LEU A 137 -9.73 7.56 6.01
N ALA A 138 -10.17 8.77 6.34
CA ALA A 138 -9.39 9.99 6.09
C ALA A 138 -8.09 10.02 6.91
N VAL A 139 -8.16 9.65 8.19
CA VAL A 139 -6.96 9.53 9.05
C VAL A 139 -6.01 8.46 8.53
N LEU A 140 -6.53 7.29 8.15
CA LEU A 140 -5.74 6.22 7.56
C LEU A 140 -5.07 6.68 6.26
N HIS A 141 -5.80 7.37 5.39
CA HIS A 141 -5.29 7.90 4.13
C HIS A 141 -4.14 8.89 4.34
N GLU A 142 -4.25 9.83 5.29
CA GLU A 142 -3.18 10.78 5.58
C GLU A 142 -1.93 10.10 6.19
N ASN A 143 -2.11 9.05 6.99
CA ASN A 143 -0.98 8.24 7.48
C ASN A 143 -0.25 7.52 6.33
N ILE A 144 -1.00 6.97 5.37
CA ILE A 144 -0.43 6.31 4.19
C ILE A 144 0.29 7.33 3.30
N LYS A 145 -0.30 8.51 3.11
CA LYS A 145 0.31 9.61 2.35
C LYS A 145 1.60 10.09 2.99
N THR A 146 1.67 10.12 4.32
CA THR A 146 2.91 10.43 5.06
C THR A 146 3.98 9.38 4.78
N LEU A 147 3.67 8.09 4.93
CA LEU A 147 4.59 6.99 4.60
C LEU A 147 5.05 7.06 3.13
N ARG A 148 4.12 7.33 2.21
CA ARG A 148 4.40 7.49 0.78
C ARG A 148 5.43 8.60 0.54
N ASN A 149 5.28 9.74 1.19
CA ASN A 149 6.21 10.84 1.04
C ASN A 149 7.60 10.49 1.59
N GLU A 150 7.68 9.75 2.70
CA GLU A 150 8.95 9.25 3.26
C GLU A 150 9.67 8.26 2.34
N ILE A 151 8.92 7.45 1.56
CA ILE A 151 9.49 6.50 0.60
C ILE A 151 9.96 7.20 -0.68
N ILE A 152 9.29 8.28 -1.08
CA ILE A 152 9.56 9.00 -2.35
C ILE A 152 10.65 10.07 -2.20
N SER A 153 10.83 10.66 -1.00
CA SER A 153 11.85 11.69 -0.71
C SER A 153 13.25 11.11 -0.71
#